data_AF-A0A968AMY1-F1
#
_entry.id   AF-A0A968AMY1-F1
#
_cell.length_a   1.000
_cell.length_b   1.000
_cell.length_c   1.000
_cell.angle_alpha   90.00
_cell.angle_beta   90.00
_cell.angle_gamma   90.00
#
_symmetry.space_group_name_H-M   'P 1'
#
loop_
_entity.id
_entity.type
_entity.pdbx_description
1 polymer ?
#
loop_
_entity_poly.entity_id
_entity_poly.type
_entity_poly.pdbx_seq_one_letter_code
_entity_poly.pdbx_strand_id
1 'polypeptide(L)'
;KRENLHRLLLVVVVLLVISSVGLFYFEPKVNNWTDALWWSIVTMTTVGYGDITPDTLGGKVIGSFVMVIGIGILGMLTATIASI
;
A
#
# COMPACT_ATOMS: atom_id res chain seq x y z
N LYS A 1 23.91 5.99 1.48
CA LYS A 1 22.79 6.48 2.34
C LYS A 1 21.65 7.09 1.51
N ARG A 2 21.86 8.18 0.75
CA ARG A 2 20.86 8.69 -0.23
C ARG A 2 20.45 7.67 -1.31
N GLU A 3 21.38 6.79 -1.70
CA GLU A 3 21.12 5.68 -2.62
C GLU A 3 20.02 4.71 -2.14
N ASN A 4 19.88 4.52 -0.83
CA ASN A 4 18.88 3.57 -0.30
C ASN A 4 17.50 4.22 -0.18
N LEU A 5 17.45 5.54 0.03
CA LEU A 5 16.19 6.27 0.15
C LEU A 5 15.42 6.27 -1.18
N HIS A 6 16.08 6.56 -2.30
CA HIS A 6 15.38 6.55 -3.59
C HIS A 6 14.88 5.15 -3.95
N ARG A 7 15.63 4.08 -3.62
CA ARG A 7 15.19 2.70 -3.81
C ARG A 7 13.97 2.36 -2.95
N LEU A 8 13.99 2.76 -1.68
CA LEU A 8 12.85 2.57 -0.78
C LEU A 8 11.60 3.28 -1.31
N LEU A 9 11.74 4.55 -1.73
CA LEU A 9 10.62 5.32 -2.31
C LEU A 9 10.09 4.66 -3.59
N LEU A 10 10.97 4.15 -4.45
CA LEU A 10 10.58 3.44 -5.67
C LEU A 10 9.79 2.16 -5.34
N VAL A 11 10.26 1.38 -4.36
CA VAL A 11 9.55 0.17 -3.88
C VAL A 11 8.16 0.53 -3.33
N VAL A 12 8.03 1.61 -2.56
CA VAL A 12 6.74 2.09 -2.07
C VAL A 12 5.80 2.43 -3.21
N VAL A 13 6.25 3.20 -4.20
CA VAL A 13 5.43 3.58 -5.36
C VAL A 13 4.99 2.34 -6.15
N VAL A 14 5.90 1.39 -6.38
CA VAL A 14 5.58 0.13 -7.08
C VAL A 14 4.53 -0.67 -6.31
N LEU A 15 4.68 -0.81 -5.00
CA LEU A 15 3.73 -1.55 -4.18
C LEU A 15 2.36 -0.86 -4.13
N LEU A 16 2.31 0.47 -4.04
CA LEU A 16 1.07 1.23 -4.11
C LEU A 16 0.34 0.99 -5.44
N VAL A 17 1.06 0.99 -6.56
CA VAL A 17 0.47 0.71 -7.87
C VAL A 17 -0.02 -0.73 -7.94
N ILE A 18 0.79 -1.71 -7.53
CA ILE A 18 0.41 -3.13 -7.55
C ILE A 18 -0.82 -3.39 -6.68
N SER A 19 -0.88 -2.82 -5.47
CA SER A 19 -2.04 -2.98 -4.59
C SER A 19 -3.28 -2.31 -5.14
N SER A 20 -3.13 -1.17 -5.83
CA SER A 20 -4.25 -0.47 -6.49
C SER A 20 -4.81 -1.29 -7.64
N VAL A 21 -3.93 -1.83 -8.50
CA VAL A 21 -4.31 -2.72 -9.60
C VAL A 21 -5.02 -3.96 -9.04
N GLY A 22 -4.45 -4.55 -8.00
CA GLY A 22 -4.99 -5.73 -7.34
C GLY A 22 -6.38 -5.49 -6.78
N LEU A 23 -6.56 -4.41 -6.00
CA LEU A 23 -7.87 -4.06 -5.46
C LEU A 23 -8.89 -3.80 -6.57
N PHE A 24 -8.53 -2.98 -7.56
CA PHE A 24 -9.42 -2.66 -8.68
C PHE A 24 -9.84 -3.90 -9.48
N TYR A 25 -8.95 -4.88 -9.62
CA TYR A 25 -9.25 -6.13 -10.32
C TYR A 25 -10.16 -7.06 -9.51
N PHE A 26 -9.93 -7.18 -8.19
CA PHE A 26 -10.67 -8.12 -7.35
C PHE A 26 -11.95 -7.54 -6.74
N GLU A 27 -12.11 -6.22 -6.66
CA GLU A 27 -13.26 -5.55 -6.05
C GLU A 27 -14.11 -4.80 -7.10
N PRO A 28 -15.16 -5.42 -7.66
CA PRO A 28 -16.02 -4.79 -8.66
C PRO A 28 -16.73 -3.52 -8.18
N LYS A 29 -16.85 -3.32 -6.86
CA LYS A 29 -17.43 -2.12 -6.26
C LYS A 29 -16.53 -0.89 -6.36
N VAL A 30 -15.22 -1.10 -6.56
CA VAL A 30 -14.24 -0.02 -6.71
C VAL A 30 -14.21 0.38 -8.18
N ASN A 31 -15.07 1.34 -8.54
CA ASN A 31 -15.27 1.73 -9.95
C ASN A 31 -14.22 2.72 -10.48
N ASN A 32 -13.46 3.39 -9.60
CA ASN A 32 -12.48 4.39 -9.97
C ASN A 32 -11.07 3.97 -9.57
N TRP A 33 -10.10 4.19 -10.46
CA TRP A 33 -8.68 3.96 -10.16
C TRP A 33 -8.15 4.81 -9.02
N THR A 34 -8.67 6.03 -8.88
CA THR A 34 -8.32 6.95 -7.78
C THR A 34 -8.70 6.38 -6.42
N ASP A 35 -9.83 5.67 -6.35
CA ASP A 35 -10.34 5.09 -5.10
C ASP A 35 -9.50 3.88 -4.69
N ALA A 36 -9.05 3.07 -5.66
CA ALA A 36 -8.11 1.97 -5.41
C ALA A 36 -6.72 2.46 -4.95
N LEU A 37 -6.26 3.59 -5.50
CA LEU A 37 -5.02 4.24 -5.10
C LEU A 37 -5.12 4.86 -3.72
N TRP A 38 -6.24 5.52 -3.42
CA TRP A 38 -6.56 6.03 -2.10
C TRP A 38 -6.54 4.91 -1.05
N TRP A 39 -7.26 3.82 -1.31
CA TRP A 39 -7.29 2.67 -0.41
C TRP A 39 -5.89 2.09 -0.16
N SER A 40 -5.08 1.99 -1.22
CA SER A 40 -3.71 1.47 -1.13
C SER A 40 -2.83 2.35 -0.23
N ILE A 41 -2.92 3.67 -0.38
CA ILE A 41 -2.19 4.62 0.48
C ILE A 41 -2.64 4.46 1.93
N VAL A 42 -3.93 4.58 2.20
CA VAL A 42 -4.52 4.54 3.55
C VAL A 42 -4.19 3.24 4.28
N THR A 43 -4.22 2.11 3.56
CA THR A 43 -3.92 0.79 4.12
C THR A 43 -2.42 0.62 4.36
N MET A 44 -1.57 0.99 3.39
CA MET A 44 -0.12 0.84 3.51
C MET A 44 0.49 1.74 4.58
N THR A 45 -0.07 2.93 4.79
CA THR A 45 0.32 3.84 5.88
C THR A 45 -0.31 3.45 7.22
N THR A 46 -1.04 2.34 7.30
CA THR A 46 -1.72 1.84 8.51
C THR A 46 -2.75 2.80 9.12
N VAL A 47 -3.25 3.76 8.33
CA VAL A 47 -4.27 4.72 8.77
C VAL A 47 -5.63 4.05 8.87
N GLY A 48 -6.04 3.33 7.81
CA GLY A 48 -7.22 2.46 7.84
C GLY A 48 -8.55 3.18 8.12
N TYR A 49 -8.89 4.22 7.34
CA TYR A 49 -10.18 4.93 7.50
C TYR A 49 -11.42 4.02 7.40
N GLY A 50 -11.33 2.92 6.64
CA GLY A 50 -12.40 1.94 6.51
C GLY A 50 -13.55 2.37 5.60
N ASP A 51 -13.39 3.47 4.87
CA ASP A 51 -14.29 3.98 3.84
C ASP A 51 -14.33 3.07 2.60
N ILE A 52 -13.18 2.49 2.24
CA ILE A 52 -13.06 1.44 1.23
C ILE A 52 -12.48 0.20 1.89
N THR A 53 -13.10 -0.95 1.68
CA THR A 53 -12.67 -2.23 2.22
C THR A 53 -12.81 -3.33 1.18
N PRO A 54 -11.90 -4.32 1.12
CA PRO A 54 -12.09 -5.46 0.24
C PRO A 54 -13.14 -6.42 0.82
N ASP A 55 -14.16 -6.74 0.02
CA ASP A 55 -15.20 -7.71 0.40
C ASP A 55 -14.89 -9.11 -0.13
N THR A 56 -14.29 -9.19 -1.31
CA THR A 56 -13.97 -10.44 -1.99
C THR A 56 -12.80 -11.16 -1.32
N LEU A 57 -12.72 -12.47 -1.53
CA LEU A 57 -11.61 -13.27 -1.04
C LEU A 57 -10.27 -12.79 -1.63
N GLY A 58 -10.24 -12.49 -2.93
CA GLY A 58 -9.03 -12.00 -3.61
C GLY A 58 -8.57 -10.64 -3.08
N GLY A 59 -9.50 -9.70 -2.91
CA GLY A 59 -9.20 -8.40 -2.31
C GLY A 59 -8.68 -8.50 -0.88
N LYS A 60 -9.25 -9.41 -0.07
CA LYS A 60 -8.80 -9.66 1.31
C LYS A 60 -7.41 -10.27 1.38
N VAL A 61 -7.07 -11.17 0.46
CA VAL A 61 -5.72 -11.75 0.37
C VAL A 61 -4.71 -10.66 0.04
N ILE A 62 -4.97 -9.83 -0.99
CA ILE A 62 -4.09 -8.71 -1.33
C ILE A 62 -3.97 -7.72 -0.18
N GLY A 63 -5.10 -7.33 0.42
CA GLY A 63 -5.12 -6.43 1.58
C GLY A 63 -4.28 -6.95 2.74
N SER A 64 -4.35 -8.25 3.02
CA SER A 64 -3.53 -8.86 4.08
C SER A 64 -2.03 -8.73 3.80
N PHE A 65 -1.59 -8.97 2.56
CA PHE A 65 -0.19 -8.75 2.17
C PHE A 65 0.23 -7.28 2.28
N VAL A 66 -0.61 -6.35 1.81
CA VAL A 66 -0.35 -4.91 1.88
C VAL A 66 -0.20 -4.44 3.31
N MET A 67 -1.05 -4.93 4.23
CA MET A 67 -0.97 -4.58 5.66
C MET A 67 0.35 -5.04 6.29
N VAL A 68 0.77 -6.29 6.06
CA VAL A 68 2.03 -6.82 6.60
C VAL A 68 3.24 -6.07 6.03
N ILE A 69 3.25 -5.83 4.71
CA ILE A 69 4.34 -5.12 4.04
C ILE A 69 4.41 -3.65 4.48
N GLY A 70 3.25 -3.00 4.65
CA GLY A 70 3.15 -1.59 5.07
C GLY A 70 3.87 -1.32 6.39
N ILE A 71 3.68 -2.19 7.39
CA ILE A 71 4.37 -2.09 8.69
C ILE A 71 5.90 -2.14 8.50
N GLY A 72 6.39 -3.08 7.69
CA GLY A 72 7.82 -3.21 7.40
C GLY A 72 8.41 -1.98 6.72
N ILE A 73 7.68 -1.40 5.76
CA ILE A 73 8.08 -0.19 5.04
C ILE A 73 8.17 1.01 5.96
N LEU A 74 7.18 1.22 6.84
CA LEU A 74 7.18 2.34 7.79
C LEU A 74 8.39 2.25 8.74
N GLY A 75 8.72 1.04 9.20
CA GLY A 75 9.92 0.78 10.00
C GLY A 75 11.21 1.11 9.24
N MET A 76 11.33 0.64 7.99
CA MET A 76 12.49 0.92 7.14
C MET A 76 12.63 2.41 6.79
N LEU A 77 11.52 3.12 6.56
CA LEU A 77 11.50 4.55 6.29
C LEU A 77 12.02 5.33 7.50
N THR A 78 11.50 5.02 8.69
CA THR A 78 11.92 5.64 9.95
C THR A 78 13.41 5.40 10.20
N ALA A 79 13.87 4.15 10.06
CA ALA A 79 15.28 3.80 10.24
C ALA A 79 16.20 4.50 9.22
N THR A 80 15.76 4.62 7.97
CA THR A 80 16.53 5.30 6.92
C THR A 80 16.65 6.79 7.23
N ILE A 81 15.57 7.46 7.62
CA ILE A 81 15.55 8.88 7.97
C ILE A 81 16.41 9.15 9.21
N ALA A 82 16.26 8.36 10.28
CA ALA A 82 17.04 8.52 11.50
C ALA A 82 18.55 8.30 11.29
N SER A 83 18.92 7.56 10.23
CA SER A 83 20.30 7.34 9.88
C SER A 83 20.92 8.50 9.08
N ILE A 84 20.15 9.40 8.48
CA ILE A 84 20.69 10.53 7.71
C ILE A 84 21.34 11.54 8.66
#